data_AF-G7ZXG9-F1
#
_entry.id   AF-G7ZXG9-F1
#
_cell.length_a   1.000
_cell.length_b   1.000
_cell.length_c   1.000
_cell.angle_alpha   90.00
_cell.angle_beta   90.00
_cell.angle_gamma   90.00
#
_symmetry.space_group_name_H-M   'P 1'
#
loop_
_entity.id
_entity.type
_entity.pdbx_description
1 polymer ?
#
loop_
_entity_poly.entity_id
_entity_poly.type
_entity_poly.pdbx_seq_one_letter_code
_entity_poly.pdbx_strand_id
1 'polypeptide(L)'
;MSIPQQNHSGDKWLKHMKGSISLTASIIATMTFSLATNPPGGVVQVSVDDKTRCSTIYPTICAGEAILATYYHDEYLRFLICNTICFIASLSVILLLVSGIPINNKFSMWLLSIGMSIVITSLALTYLFAAKMVNPHSIWSSLPGTGFGVALIVWIAIVLLVYIILVVCTCVSCCRKFCS
;
A
#
# COMPACT_ATOMS: atom_id res chain seq x y z
N MET A 1 7.13 -42.18 30.06
CA MET A 1 6.13 -41.46 29.24
C MET A 1 6.45 -39.98 29.31
N SER A 2 7.34 -39.47 28.45
CA SER A 2 7.68 -38.05 28.39
C SER A 2 6.62 -37.32 27.58
N ILE A 3 5.81 -36.48 28.23
CA ILE A 3 4.87 -35.58 27.57
C ILE A 3 5.71 -34.59 26.74
N PRO A 4 5.52 -34.49 25.41
CA PRO A 4 6.20 -33.47 24.64
C PRO A 4 5.72 -32.10 25.13
N GLN A 5 6.66 -31.25 25.55
CA GLN A 5 6.41 -29.85 25.89
C GLN A 5 5.91 -29.14 24.61
N GLN A 6 4.60 -29.17 24.38
CA GLN A 6 3.98 -28.43 23.28
C GLN A 6 4.18 -26.93 23.50
N ASN A 7 4.68 -26.26 22.47
CA ASN A 7 4.98 -24.83 22.40
C ASN A 7 3.72 -23.94 22.45
N HIS A 8 2.95 -24.04 23.54
CA HIS A 8 1.64 -23.40 23.70
C HIS A 8 1.71 -21.86 23.75
N SER A 9 2.87 -21.28 24.11
CA SER A 9 3.08 -19.83 24.10
C SER A 9 3.37 -19.29 22.69
N GLY A 10 4.19 -19.98 21.89
CA GLY A 10 4.53 -19.58 20.52
C GLY A 10 3.32 -19.60 19.58
N ASP A 11 2.46 -20.61 19.72
CA ASP A 11 1.26 -20.75 18.87
C ASP A 11 0.22 -19.66 19.17
N LYS A 12 0.09 -19.24 20.44
CA LYS A 12 -0.77 -18.12 20.84
C LYS A 12 -0.29 -16.79 20.25
N TRP A 13 1.02 -16.55 20.30
CA TRP A 13 1.63 -15.33 19.74
C TRP A 13 1.43 -15.24 18.22
N LEU A 14 1.67 -16.33 17.49
CA LEU A 14 1.46 -16.39 16.04
C LEU A 14 0.01 -16.15 15.65
N LYS A 15 -0.96 -16.73 16.37
CA LYS A 15 -2.40 -16.50 16.13
C LYS A 15 -2.78 -15.04 16.36
N HIS A 16 -2.29 -14.42 17.43
CA HIS A 16 -2.55 -13.01 17.72
C HIS A 16 -1.99 -12.08 16.64
N MET A 17 -0.76 -12.34 16.18
CA MET A 17 -0.15 -11.59 15.07
C MET A 17 -0.92 -11.74 13.76
N LYS A 18 -1.32 -12.96 13.37
CA LYS A 18 -2.17 -13.15 12.18
C LYS A 18 -3.44 -12.31 12.27
N GLY A 19 -4.12 -12.32 13.42
CA GLY A 19 -5.33 -11.51 13.64
C GLY A 19 -5.08 -10.02 13.44
N SER A 20 -4.02 -9.49 14.06
CA SER A 20 -3.65 -8.06 13.95
C SER A 20 -3.24 -7.66 12.52
N ILE A 21 -2.48 -8.50 11.81
CA ILE A 21 -2.07 -8.26 10.42
C ILE A 21 -3.29 -8.29 9.49
N SER A 22 -4.19 -9.28 9.66
CA SER A 22 -5.42 -9.36 8.86
C SER A 22 -6.28 -8.11 9.05
N LEU A 23 -6.45 -7.66 10.30
CA LEU A 23 -7.22 -6.47 10.61
C LEU A 23 -6.62 -5.24 9.94
N THR A 24 -5.30 -5.07 10.07
CA THR A 24 -4.58 -3.93 9.47
C THR A 24 -4.71 -3.94 7.94
N ALA A 25 -4.54 -5.10 7.30
CA ALA A 25 -4.71 -5.24 5.86
C ALA A 25 -6.14 -4.93 5.41
N SER A 26 -7.16 -5.36 6.16
CA SER A 26 -8.56 -5.00 5.88
C SER A 26 -8.80 -3.51 5.97
N ILE A 27 -8.27 -2.83 7.01
CA ILE A 27 -8.39 -1.37 7.15
C ILE A 27 -7.74 -0.65 5.95
N ILE A 28 -6.54 -1.06 5.55
CA ILE A 28 -5.84 -0.48 4.40
C ILE A 28 -6.61 -0.73 3.10
N ALA A 29 -7.16 -1.93 2.90
CA ALA A 29 -8.02 -2.24 1.76
C ALA A 29 -9.27 -1.34 1.73
N THR A 30 -9.92 -1.13 2.87
CA THR A 30 -11.07 -0.22 2.96
C THR A 30 -10.66 1.21 2.64
N MET A 31 -9.57 1.72 3.21
CA MET A 31 -9.10 3.08 2.96
C MET A 31 -8.74 3.32 1.49
N THR A 32 -8.02 2.38 0.87
CA THR A 32 -7.63 2.47 -0.55
C THR A 32 -8.85 2.38 -1.48
N PHE A 33 -9.85 1.57 -1.14
CA PHE A 33 -11.14 1.55 -1.83
C PHE A 33 -11.89 2.89 -1.70
N SER A 34 -11.92 3.47 -0.50
CA SER A 34 -12.51 4.79 -0.26
C SER A 34 -11.82 5.88 -1.09
N LEU A 35 -10.49 5.86 -1.20
CA LEU A 35 -9.72 6.82 -2.00
C LEU A 35 -9.95 6.67 -3.51
N ALA A 36 -10.20 5.45 -4.01
CA ALA A 36 -10.49 5.22 -5.43
C ALA A 36 -11.90 5.69 -5.81
N THR A 37 -12.87 5.51 -4.90
CA THR A 37 -14.28 5.88 -5.14
C THR A 37 -14.56 7.35 -4.82
N ASN A 38 -13.80 7.94 -3.91
CA ASN A 38 -13.89 9.33 -3.50
C ASN A 38 -12.50 9.96 -3.63
N PRO A 39 -12.10 10.33 -4.85
CA PRO A 39 -10.76 10.83 -5.11
C PRO A 39 -10.49 12.13 -4.32
N PRO A 40 -9.24 12.36 -3.91
CA PRO A 40 -8.85 13.63 -3.32
C PRO A 40 -9.17 14.77 -4.30
N GLY A 41 -9.72 15.88 -3.80
CA GLY A 41 -10.22 16.97 -4.63
C GLY A 41 -11.65 16.79 -5.14
N GLY A 42 -12.25 15.61 -4.94
CA GLY A 42 -13.63 15.33 -5.32
C GLY A 42 -13.82 15.13 -6.83
N VAL A 43 -15.07 14.86 -7.19
CA VAL A 43 -15.52 14.75 -8.58
C VAL A 43 -16.39 15.95 -8.95
N VAL A 44 -16.40 16.31 -10.22
CA VAL A 44 -17.32 17.33 -10.71
C VAL A 44 -18.76 16.84 -10.57
N GLN A 45 -19.55 17.59 -9.80
CA GLN A 45 -20.98 17.36 -9.62
C GLN A 45 -21.75 18.33 -10.52
N VAL A 46 -22.80 17.84 -11.18
CA VAL A 46 -23.67 18.65 -12.04
C VAL A 46 -25.10 18.55 -11.52
N SER A 47 -25.84 19.67 -11.50
CA SER A 47 -27.24 19.70 -11.11
C SER A 47 -28.11 18.95 -12.13
N VAL A 48 -29.15 18.27 -11.66
CA VAL A 48 -30.05 17.45 -12.51
C VAL A 48 -30.71 18.27 -13.64
N ASP A 49 -30.89 19.58 -13.45
CA ASP A 49 -31.48 20.49 -14.44
C ASP A 49 -30.49 21.05 -15.47
N ASP A 50 -29.18 20.82 -15.30
CA ASP A 50 -28.18 21.29 -16.25
C ASP A 50 -27.99 20.26 -17.36
N LYS A 51 -28.35 20.66 -18.59
CA LYS A 51 -28.21 19.82 -19.79
C LYS A 51 -26.75 19.64 -20.20
N THR A 52 -25.84 20.43 -19.63
CA THR A 52 -24.42 20.44 -19.98
C THR A 52 -23.66 19.51 -19.05
N ARG A 53 -23.44 18.26 -19.50
CA ARG A 53 -22.71 17.24 -18.72
C ARG A 53 -21.22 17.50 -18.57
N CYS A 54 -20.67 18.45 -19.33
CA CYS A 54 -19.26 18.80 -19.32
C CYS A 54 -19.08 20.32 -19.35
N SER A 55 -18.15 20.82 -18.53
CA SER A 55 -17.77 22.23 -18.53
C SER A 55 -17.05 22.58 -19.83
N THR A 56 -17.42 23.69 -20.47
CA THR A 56 -16.74 24.23 -21.66
C THR A 56 -15.55 25.12 -21.32
N ILE A 57 -15.26 25.33 -20.03
CA ILE A 57 -14.09 26.08 -19.55
C ILE A 57 -12.88 25.14 -19.59
N TYR A 58 -11.76 25.61 -20.16
CA TYR A 58 -10.53 24.81 -20.24
C TYR A 58 -9.86 24.67 -18.86
N PRO A 59 -9.43 23.46 -18.47
CA PRO A 59 -9.63 22.19 -19.19
C PRO A 59 -11.08 21.68 -19.08
N THR A 60 -11.62 21.14 -20.18
CA THR A 60 -12.96 20.53 -20.23
C THR A 60 -13.04 19.37 -19.24
N ILE A 61 -13.97 19.44 -18.28
CA ILE A 61 -14.18 18.39 -17.27
C ILE A 61 -15.65 17.99 -17.27
N CYS A 62 -15.91 16.70 -17.29
CA CYS A 62 -17.26 16.14 -17.28
C CYS A 62 -17.73 15.71 -15.88
N ALA A 63 -19.05 15.63 -15.70
CA ALA A 63 -19.66 15.13 -14.48
C ALA A 63 -19.11 13.73 -14.13
N GLY A 64 -18.68 13.54 -12.88
CA GLY A 64 -18.08 12.30 -12.40
C GLY A 64 -16.58 12.18 -12.62
N GLU A 65 -15.93 13.11 -13.31
CA GLU A 65 -14.47 13.14 -13.42
C GLU A 65 -13.83 13.78 -12.19
N ALA A 66 -12.69 13.23 -11.78
CA ALA A 66 -11.90 13.73 -10.67
C ALA A 66 -11.22 15.05 -11.05
N ILE A 67 -11.46 16.13 -10.30
CA ILE A 67 -10.95 17.47 -10.60
C ILE A 67 -9.40 17.47 -10.64
N LEU A 68 -8.80 16.72 -9.72
CA LEU A 68 -7.34 16.62 -9.59
C LEU A 68 -6.69 15.89 -10.77
N ALA A 69 -7.42 15.01 -11.45
CA ALA A 69 -6.92 14.29 -12.64
C ALA A 69 -6.67 15.23 -13.82
N THR A 70 -7.32 16.39 -13.85
CA THR A 70 -7.22 17.34 -14.95
C THR A 70 -6.13 18.39 -14.72
N TYR A 71 -5.93 18.82 -13.48
CA TYR A 71 -4.90 19.80 -13.12
C TYR A 71 -3.53 19.15 -12.82
N TYR A 72 -3.52 17.95 -12.23
CA TYR A 72 -2.30 17.23 -11.83
C TYR A 72 -2.28 15.81 -12.40
N HIS A 73 -2.45 15.69 -13.71
CA HIS A 73 -2.64 14.40 -14.40
C HIS A 73 -1.58 13.34 -14.06
N ASP A 74 -0.29 13.69 -14.17
CA ASP A 74 0.81 12.74 -13.94
C ASP A 74 0.88 12.25 -12.50
N GLU A 75 0.70 13.14 -11.52
CA GLU A 75 0.75 12.78 -10.10
C GLU A 75 -0.51 12.01 -9.68
N TYR A 76 -1.66 12.35 -10.26
CA TYR A 76 -2.91 11.62 -10.04
C TYR A 76 -2.87 10.20 -10.60
N LEU A 77 -2.28 10.01 -11.79
CA LEU A 77 -2.06 8.67 -12.35
C LEU A 77 -1.13 7.83 -11.45
N ARG A 78 -0.02 8.41 -10.98
CA ARG A 78 0.90 7.72 -10.06
C ARG A 78 0.20 7.36 -8.75
N PHE A 79 -0.59 8.29 -8.20
CA PHE A 79 -1.42 8.05 -7.02
C PHE A 79 -2.38 6.88 -7.22
N LEU A 80 -3.14 6.84 -8.31
CA LEU A 80 -4.09 5.75 -8.59
C LEU A 80 -3.40 4.40 -8.77
N ILE A 81 -2.26 4.37 -9.46
CA ILE A 81 -1.48 3.13 -9.65
C ILE A 81 -1.01 2.60 -8.28
N CYS A 82 -0.39 3.44 -7.45
CA CYS A 82 0.06 3.05 -6.11
C CYS A 82 -1.11 2.62 -5.21
N ASN A 83 -2.23 3.34 -5.26
CA ASN A 83 -3.42 2.99 -4.48
C ASN A 83 -3.99 1.62 -4.88
N THR A 84 -4.03 1.33 -6.19
CA THR A 84 -4.52 0.04 -6.73
C THR A 84 -3.59 -1.11 -6.36
N ILE A 85 -2.27 -0.92 -6.47
CA ILE A 85 -1.28 -1.91 -6.02
C ILE A 85 -1.45 -2.20 -4.52
N CYS A 86 -1.64 -1.16 -3.70
CA CYS A 86 -1.86 -1.29 -2.26
C CYS A 86 -3.13 -2.11 -1.95
N PHE A 87 -4.22 -1.85 -2.67
CA PHE A 87 -5.49 -2.57 -2.53
C PHE A 87 -5.32 -4.06 -2.88
N ILE A 88 -4.77 -4.38 -4.05
CA ILE A 88 -4.56 -5.77 -4.50
C ILE A 88 -3.61 -6.51 -3.56
N ALA A 89 -2.52 -5.87 -3.12
CA ALA A 89 -1.59 -6.47 -2.18
C ALA A 89 -2.25 -6.74 -0.81
N SER A 90 -3.09 -5.82 -0.33
CA SER A 90 -3.84 -6.00 0.92
C SER A 90 -4.82 -7.17 0.83
N LEU A 91 -5.57 -7.27 -0.27
CA LEU A 91 -6.44 -8.42 -0.54
C LEU A 91 -5.66 -9.73 -0.61
N SER A 92 -4.50 -9.72 -1.25
CA SER A 92 -3.63 -10.91 -1.35
C SER A 92 -3.16 -11.37 0.04
N VAL A 93 -2.79 -10.44 0.92
CA VAL A 93 -2.44 -10.73 2.32
C VAL A 93 -3.64 -11.32 3.07
N ILE A 94 -4.83 -10.72 2.94
CA ILE A 94 -6.04 -11.21 3.61
C ILE A 94 -6.37 -12.63 3.13
N LEU A 95 -6.34 -12.87 1.82
CA LEU A 95 -6.59 -14.19 1.24
C LEU A 95 -5.59 -15.22 1.79
N LEU A 96 -4.29 -14.90 1.83
CA LEU A 96 -3.28 -15.77 2.41
C LEU A 96 -3.53 -16.10 3.89
N LEU A 97 -4.04 -15.14 4.66
CA LEU A 97 -4.36 -15.35 6.08
C LEU A 97 -5.64 -16.18 6.26
N VAL A 98 -6.66 -15.93 5.43
CA VAL A 98 -7.96 -16.60 5.45
C VAL A 98 -7.90 -18.02 4.89
N SER A 99 -7.02 -18.31 3.92
CA SER A 99 -6.84 -19.64 3.32
C SER A 99 -6.42 -20.72 4.32
N GLY A 100 -6.18 -20.38 5.60
CA GLY A 100 -5.86 -21.34 6.65
C GLY A 100 -4.50 -22.04 6.44
N ILE A 101 -3.73 -21.60 5.44
CA ILE A 101 -2.41 -22.18 5.14
C ILE A 101 -1.55 -22.01 6.39
N PRO A 102 -0.92 -23.11 6.87
CA PRO A 102 -0.06 -23.03 8.02
C PRO A 102 1.13 -22.11 7.70
N ILE A 103 1.16 -20.94 8.34
CA ILE A 103 2.30 -19.99 8.33
C ILE A 103 3.59 -20.56 8.95
N ASN A 104 3.57 -21.84 9.32
CA ASN A 104 4.74 -22.56 9.80
C ASN A 104 5.79 -22.79 8.70
N ASN A 105 5.39 -22.75 7.42
CA ASN A 105 6.33 -22.86 6.31
C ASN A 105 7.04 -21.52 6.04
N LYS A 106 8.38 -21.57 5.96
CA LYS A 106 9.23 -20.43 5.58
C LYS A 106 8.73 -19.70 4.32
N PHE A 107 8.18 -20.43 3.35
CA PHE A 107 7.62 -19.85 2.12
C PHE A 107 6.38 -18.97 2.36
N SER A 108 5.43 -19.41 3.19
CA SER A 108 4.21 -18.64 3.48
C SER A 108 4.53 -17.40 4.31
N MET A 109 5.43 -17.52 5.28
CA MET A 109 5.93 -16.38 6.06
C MET A 109 6.67 -15.37 5.17
N TRP A 110 7.48 -15.85 4.22
CA TRP A 110 8.18 -15.01 3.26
C TRP A 110 7.21 -14.27 2.32
N LEU A 111 6.22 -14.97 1.77
CA LEU A 111 5.19 -14.38 0.93
C LEU A 111 4.35 -13.33 1.68
N LEU A 112 3.99 -13.61 2.94
CA LEU A 112 3.30 -12.67 3.81
C LEU A 112 4.14 -11.41 4.07
N SER A 113 5.43 -11.60 4.38
CA SER A 113 6.34 -10.49 4.65
C SER A 113 6.57 -9.61 3.42
N ILE A 114 6.68 -10.21 2.22
CA ILE A 114 6.74 -9.47 0.96
C ILE A 114 5.43 -8.72 0.71
N GLY A 115 4.28 -9.39 0.85
CA GLY A 115 2.97 -8.77 0.68
C GLY A 115 2.80 -7.54 1.58
N MET A 116 3.13 -7.66 2.87
CA MET A 116 3.08 -6.53 3.80
C MET A 116 4.04 -5.41 3.45
N SER A 117 5.25 -5.74 2.98
CA SER A 117 6.21 -4.73 2.52
C SER A 117 5.66 -3.96 1.32
N ILE A 118 5.06 -4.65 0.35
CA ILE A 118 4.41 -4.02 -0.82
C ILE A 118 3.24 -3.13 -0.37
N VAL A 119 2.41 -3.60 0.56
CA VAL A 119 1.29 -2.79 1.10
C VAL A 119 1.80 -1.50 1.74
N ILE A 120 2.75 -1.59 2.67
CA ILE A 120 3.27 -0.43 3.41
C ILE A 120 3.94 0.57 2.46
N THR A 121 4.70 0.07 1.49
CA THR A 121 5.42 0.92 0.54
C THR A 121 4.50 1.64 -0.42
N SER A 122 3.55 0.91 -1.00
CA SER A 122 2.56 1.47 -1.90
C SER A 122 1.64 2.46 -1.17
N LEU A 123 1.30 2.19 0.09
CA LEU A 123 0.53 3.11 0.93
C LEU A 123 1.29 4.42 1.19
N ALA A 124 2.59 4.34 1.52
CA ALA A 124 3.41 5.52 1.74
C ALA A 124 3.56 6.37 0.47
N LEU A 125 3.79 5.73 -0.69
CA LEU A 125 3.82 6.41 -1.98
C LEU A 125 2.49 7.11 -2.30
N THR A 126 1.37 6.41 -2.07
CA THR A 126 0.02 6.95 -2.25
C THR A 126 -0.18 8.20 -1.40
N TYR A 127 0.24 8.16 -0.13
CA TYR A 127 0.18 9.32 0.76
C TYR A 127 1.03 10.50 0.26
N LEU A 128 2.26 10.24 -0.20
CA LEU A 128 3.15 11.30 -0.68
C LEU A 128 2.60 11.98 -1.94
N PHE A 129 2.10 11.22 -2.90
CA PHE A 129 1.47 11.79 -4.10
C PHE A 129 0.19 12.55 -3.74
N ALA A 130 -0.66 12.00 -2.86
CA ALA A 130 -1.85 12.70 -2.38
C ALA A 130 -1.51 14.03 -1.69
N ALA A 131 -0.53 14.03 -0.79
CA ALA A 131 -0.09 15.23 -0.08
C ALA A 131 0.48 16.28 -1.04
N LYS A 132 1.21 15.85 -2.08
CA LYS A 132 1.72 16.74 -3.13
C LYS A 132 0.59 17.41 -3.93
N MET A 133 -0.48 16.68 -4.24
CA MET A 133 -1.60 17.23 -5.01
C MET A 133 -2.53 18.13 -4.18
N VAL A 134 -2.64 17.91 -2.86
CA VAL A 134 -3.56 18.66 -1.97
C VAL A 134 -2.90 19.92 -1.38
N ASN A 135 -1.59 19.96 -1.20
CA ASN A 135 -0.91 21.06 -0.50
C ASN A 135 -0.32 22.10 -1.49
N PRO A 136 -0.70 23.39 -1.44
CA PRO A 136 -0.19 24.41 -2.35
C PRO A 136 1.33 24.65 -2.23
N HIS A 137 1.94 25.01 -3.36
CA HIS A 137 3.38 25.15 -3.59
C HIS A 137 4.10 26.17 -2.68
N SER A 138 3.36 27.00 -1.92
CA SER A 138 3.87 28.13 -1.14
C SER A 138 4.58 27.75 0.17
N ILE A 139 4.34 26.56 0.73
CA ILE A 139 5.00 26.10 1.97
C ILE A 139 6.34 25.39 1.65
N TRP A 140 6.45 24.84 0.44
CA TRP A 140 7.58 24.00 0.02
C TRP A 140 8.68 24.77 -0.73
N SER A 141 8.50 26.05 -1.05
CA SER A 141 9.53 26.87 -1.72
C SER A 141 10.80 27.06 -0.90
N SER A 142 10.75 26.87 0.43
CA SER A 142 11.93 26.88 1.31
C SER A 142 12.75 25.58 1.28
N LEU A 143 12.22 24.52 0.67
CA LEU A 143 12.94 23.28 0.40
C LEU A 143 12.92 23.09 -1.13
N PRO A 144 14.02 23.43 -1.85
CA PRO A 144 14.08 23.22 -3.31
C PRO A 144 13.62 21.80 -3.58
N GLY A 145 12.76 21.55 -4.59
CA GLY A 145 11.93 20.34 -4.89
C GLY A 145 12.53 18.94 -4.70
N THR A 146 13.17 18.72 -3.56
CA THR A 146 14.15 17.69 -3.20
C THR A 146 13.68 17.04 -1.90
N GLY A 147 12.83 17.68 -1.08
CA GLY A 147 12.32 17.09 0.16
C GLY A 147 11.48 15.82 -0.06
N PHE A 148 10.47 15.88 -0.94
CA PHE A 148 9.69 14.70 -1.32
C PHE A 148 10.52 13.68 -2.10
N GLY A 149 11.42 14.12 -2.98
CA GLY A 149 12.34 13.24 -3.71
C GLY A 149 13.29 12.48 -2.80
N VAL A 150 13.88 13.16 -1.81
CA VAL A 150 14.76 12.56 -0.79
C VAL A 150 13.96 11.64 0.11
N ALA A 151 12.76 12.02 0.55
CA ALA A 151 11.89 11.13 1.31
C ALA A 151 11.58 9.84 0.53
N LEU A 152 11.29 9.94 -0.77
CA LEU A 152 11.11 8.80 -1.67
C LEU A 152 12.38 7.96 -1.80
N ILE A 153 13.54 8.58 -1.98
CA ILE A 153 14.83 7.88 -2.10
C ILE A 153 15.17 7.14 -0.80
N VAL A 154 15.03 7.78 0.35
CA VAL A 154 15.24 7.18 1.67
C VAL A 154 14.28 6.02 1.88
N TRP A 155 13.01 6.20 1.53
CA TRP A 155 12.01 5.14 1.61
C TRP A 155 12.36 3.95 0.71
N ILE A 156 12.70 4.18 -0.56
CA ILE A 156 13.13 3.14 -1.50
C ILE A 156 14.39 2.42 -0.98
N ALA A 157 15.35 3.14 -0.40
CA ALA A 157 16.56 2.54 0.17
C ALA A 157 16.23 1.61 1.34
N ILE A 158 15.31 1.99 2.24
CA ILE A 158 14.84 1.15 3.35
C ILE A 158 14.17 -0.11 2.81
N VAL A 159 13.34 0.01 1.78
CA VAL A 159 12.61 -1.11 1.17
C VAL A 159 13.55 -2.09 0.49
N LEU A 160 14.51 -1.57 -0.29
CA LEU A 160 15.55 -2.39 -0.91
C LEU A 160 16.37 -3.12 0.15
N LEU A 161 16.73 -2.44 1.25
CA LEU A 161 17.45 -3.06 2.36
C LEU A 161 16.63 -4.19 3.01
N VAL A 162 15.34 -3.98 3.28
CA VAL A 162 14.45 -5.02 3.82
C VAL A 162 14.32 -6.20 2.84
N TYR A 163 14.16 -5.91 1.55
CA TYR A 163 14.10 -6.94 0.51
C TYR A 163 15.39 -7.77 0.47
N ILE A 164 16.57 -7.12 0.49
CA ILE A 164 17.87 -7.78 0.52
C ILE A 164 17.99 -8.65 1.78
N ILE A 165 17.61 -8.15 2.96
CA ILE A 165 17.63 -8.92 4.21
C ILE A 165 16.74 -10.17 4.10
N LEU A 166 15.52 -10.03 3.57
CA LEU A 166 14.60 -11.15 3.39
C LEU A 166 15.15 -12.20 2.41
N VAL A 167 15.75 -11.76 1.29
CA VAL A 167 16.40 -12.65 0.32
C VAL A 167 17.61 -13.35 0.97
N VAL A 168 18.52 -12.61 1.61
CA VAL A 168 19.71 -13.17 2.28
C VAL A 168 19.32 -14.15 3.38
N CYS A 169 18.36 -13.81 4.25
CA CYS A 169 17.87 -14.71 5.30
C CYS A 169 17.27 -16.01 4.73
N THR A 170 16.63 -15.92 3.57
CA THR A 170 16.05 -17.07 2.86
C THR A 170 17.13 -17.91 2.17
N CYS A 171 18.12 -17.27 1.53
CA CYS A 171 19.29 -17.93 0.95
C CYS A 171 20.11 -18.66 2.03
N VAL A 172 20.43 -18.00 3.15
CA VAL A 172 21.14 -18.62 4.29
C VAL A 172 20.34 -19.78 4.87
N SER A 173 19.02 -19.62 4.99
CA SER A 173 18.12 -20.68 5.42
C SER A 173 18.08 -21.88 4.46
N CYS A 174 18.25 -21.63 3.16
CA CYS A 174 18.31 -22.64 2.12
C CYS A 174 19.66 -23.36 2.13
N CYS A 175 20.76 -22.60 2.21
CA CYS A 175 22.13 -23.12 2.32
C CYS A 175 22.30 -24.00 3.56
N ARG A 176 21.74 -23.61 4.72
CA ARG A 176 21.80 -24.42 5.94
C ARG A 176 21.03 -25.74 5.83
N LYS A 177 19.98 -25.80 5.02
CA LYS A 177 19.21 -27.04 4.76
C LYS A 177 19.90 -27.98 3.77
N PHE A 178 20.73 -27.44 2.87
CA PHE A 178 21.46 -28.23 1.88
C PHE A 178 22.79 -28.78 2.43
N CYS A 179 23.26 -28.25 3.55
CA CYS A 179 24.55 -28.59 4.17
C CYS A 179 24.43 -29.45 5.44
N SER A 180 23.21 -29.87 5.80
CA SER A 180 22.91 -30.81 6.89
C SER A 180 22.25 -32.06 6.33
#